data_AF-A0A960QW75-F1
#
_entry.id   AF-A0A960QW75-F1
#
_cell.length_a   1.000
_cell.length_b   1.000
_cell.length_c   1.000
_cell.angle_alpha   90.00
_cell.angle_beta   90.00
_cell.angle_gamma   90.00
#
_symmetry.space_group_name_H-M   'P 1'
#
loop_
_entity.id
_entity.type
_entity.pdbx_description
1 polymer ?
#
loop_
_entity_poly.entity_id
_entity_poly.type
_entity_poly.pdbx_seq_one_letter_code
_entity_poly.pdbx_strand_id
1 'polypeptide(L)'
;WNKGQISPFWFLWNDLPRKAEQRYVDRLIDMFKTRPNMFIARGGNNRVGAAADFLVAQKCDSLYIFSDFEDFVDEEVCTELGQKLGRAKVKTYVQPAAARTEHLAVMSRRVAGRSMGRELPALTDLLRPQKEEAAPIAVAVKQELPVPEGVRFATPRKERPVDPKLGYNHNRWWDDNYRERFKQELKVVEYPNFDIVVNGPEARALIYLKTKEGFVQSPIVFGYYSHKPLFEESSGKTYYPRRKWLRNAEEPKFDGNEFTWKMILEDEITFDVIFWFKEDMLTGTYTAQIPPNGESDGAFIFFSVPPVGLERGDTYFAPDFPGGLDLDQLRQVMAHNHATFYLPVQAEERLGVSWSRLGFKKGENVCPYNILYRTLPDGVREVTIGGRSFGERRLQARTTSNNLLLSTGTYRADIELWEGFQCRLVRPRDERRRERVVKTEAISFSIE
;
A
#
# COMPACT_ATOMS: atom_id res chain seq x y z
N TRP A 1 -18.73 2.21 -9.79
CA TRP A 1 -17.84 1.66 -10.83
C TRP A 1 -18.67 0.82 -11.79
N ASN A 2 -18.99 1.35 -12.97
CA ASN A 2 -19.56 0.54 -14.05
C ASN A 2 -18.45 -0.30 -14.69
N LYS A 3 -18.78 -1.55 -15.02
CA LYS A 3 -17.89 -2.54 -15.65
C LYS A 3 -17.04 -1.89 -16.76
N GLY A 4 -15.71 -1.91 -16.61
CA GLY A 4 -14.78 -1.59 -17.70
C GLY A 4 -14.22 -0.16 -17.75
N GLN A 5 -14.60 0.75 -16.85
CA GLN A 5 -13.93 2.06 -16.74
C GLN A 5 -12.97 2.08 -15.55
N ILE A 6 -11.66 2.01 -15.83
CA ILE A 6 -10.61 2.40 -14.89
C ILE A 6 -10.82 3.89 -14.60
N SER A 7 -10.73 4.30 -13.33
CA SER A 7 -10.89 5.73 -12.97
C SER A 7 -9.88 6.51 -13.79
N PRO A 8 -10.29 7.56 -14.51
CA PRO A 8 -9.40 8.34 -15.34
C PRO A 8 -8.29 9.04 -14.54
N PHE A 9 -8.27 8.93 -13.22
CA PHE A 9 -7.27 9.53 -12.34
C PHE A 9 -6.18 8.55 -11.90
N TRP A 10 -6.21 7.28 -12.35
CA TRP A 10 -5.28 6.23 -11.94
C TRP A 10 -3.79 6.52 -12.26
N PHE A 11 -3.53 7.43 -13.22
CA PHE A 11 -2.20 7.88 -13.60
C PHE A 11 -1.68 9.05 -12.77
N LEU A 12 -2.52 9.73 -11.98
CA LEU A 12 -2.10 10.88 -11.16
C LEU A 12 -1.12 10.50 -10.05
N TRP A 13 -1.07 9.23 -9.64
CA TRP A 13 -0.39 8.78 -8.41
C TRP A 13 0.69 7.72 -8.66
N ASN A 14 0.61 6.93 -9.73
CA ASN A 14 1.62 5.89 -10.01
C ASN A 14 2.92 6.42 -10.65
N ASP A 15 2.94 7.70 -11.04
CA ASP A 15 3.85 8.23 -12.05
C ASP A 15 4.63 9.47 -11.58
N LEU A 16 4.77 9.65 -10.28
CA LEU A 16 5.80 10.56 -9.76
C LEU A 16 7.13 9.78 -9.63
N PRO A 17 8.29 10.37 -9.99
CA PRO A 17 9.59 9.71 -9.93
C PRO A 17 9.84 8.98 -8.61
N ARG A 18 10.16 7.68 -8.68
CA ARG A 18 10.53 6.84 -7.53
C ARG A 18 11.79 7.34 -6.80
N LYS A 19 12.63 8.11 -7.50
CA LYS A 19 13.89 8.66 -7.00
C LYS A 19 13.75 10.08 -6.43
N ALA A 20 12.60 10.74 -6.57
CA ALA A 20 12.41 12.08 -6.04
C ALA A 20 11.93 12.03 -4.59
N GLU A 21 12.62 12.78 -3.73
CA GLU A 21 12.24 12.95 -2.33
C GLU A 21 10.81 13.50 -2.19
N GLN A 22 10.08 13.06 -1.15
CA GLN A 22 8.68 13.43 -0.89
C GLN A 22 8.45 14.96 -0.93
N ARG A 23 9.35 15.76 -0.38
CA ARG A 23 9.25 17.24 -0.39
C ARG A 23 9.12 17.86 -1.79
N TYR A 24 9.64 17.19 -2.81
CA TYR A 24 9.52 17.63 -4.20
C TYR A 24 8.12 17.41 -4.75
N VAL A 25 7.47 16.33 -4.30
CA VAL A 25 6.08 16.00 -4.59
C VAL A 25 5.16 16.99 -3.92
N ASP A 26 5.41 17.30 -2.65
CA ASP A 26 4.59 18.24 -1.88
C ASP A 26 4.63 19.65 -2.50
N ARG A 27 5.82 20.12 -2.91
CA ARG A 27 5.97 21.40 -3.65
C ARG A 27 5.31 21.37 -5.02
N LEU A 28 5.40 20.24 -5.74
CA LEU A 28 4.70 20.07 -7.01
C LEU A 28 3.19 20.20 -6.75
N ILE A 29 2.63 19.43 -5.82
CA ILE A 29 1.22 19.48 -5.42
C ILE A 29 0.79 20.91 -5.07
N ASP A 30 1.55 21.63 -4.25
CA ASP A 30 1.23 23.03 -3.90
C ASP A 30 1.28 23.97 -5.11
N MET A 31 2.24 23.78 -6.02
CA MET A 31 2.29 24.53 -7.28
C MET A 31 1.08 24.22 -8.17
N PHE A 32 0.62 22.96 -8.22
CA PHE A 32 -0.55 22.54 -9.03
C PHE A 32 -1.89 22.94 -8.42
N LYS A 33 -2.01 23.02 -7.08
CA LYS A 33 -3.21 23.58 -6.41
C LYS A 33 -3.57 24.97 -6.93
N THR A 34 -2.56 25.75 -7.34
CA THR A 34 -2.77 27.11 -7.89
C THR A 34 -3.03 27.16 -9.40
N ARG A 35 -2.95 26.01 -10.09
CA ARG A 35 -3.06 25.91 -11.56
C ARG A 35 -3.96 24.74 -11.96
N PRO A 36 -5.30 24.91 -11.89
CA PRO A 36 -6.28 23.83 -11.99
C PRO A 36 -6.34 23.10 -13.35
N ASN A 37 -5.66 23.60 -14.38
CA ASN A 37 -5.70 23.05 -15.74
C ASN A 37 -4.39 22.35 -16.16
N MET A 38 -3.62 21.81 -15.21
CA MET A 38 -2.29 21.24 -15.46
C MET A 38 -2.11 19.82 -14.87
N PHE A 39 -1.63 18.88 -15.69
CA PHE A 39 -1.53 17.44 -15.37
C PHE A 39 -0.08 16.94 -15.28
N ILE A 40 0.20 15.86 -14.53
CA ILE A 40 1.54 15.26 -14.38
C ILE A 40 1.57 13.83 -14.95
N ALA A 41 2.60 13.46 -15.71
CA ALA A 41 2.81 12.08 -16.20
C ALA A 41 4.30 11.65 -16.21
N ARG A 42 4.57 10.34 -16.02
CA ARG A 42 5.91 9.69 -16.17
C ARG A 42 6.04 9.01 -17.52
N GLY A 43 7.22 9.16 -18.12
CA GLY A 43 7.60 8.52 -19.40
C GLY A 43 7.51 6.99 -19.38
N GLY A 44 6.47 6.42 -20.00
CA GLY A 44 6.39 5.02 -20.39
C GLY A 44 5.42 4.87 -21.58
N ASN A 45 5.83 4.12 -22.62
CA ASN A 45 5.21 4.14 -23.96
C ASN A 45 3.68 4.01 -23.97
N ASN A 46 3.11 3.08 -23.21
CA ASN A 46 1.65 2.84 -23.22
C ASN A 46 0.85 3.78 -22.28
N ARG A 47 1.52 4.49 -21.36
CA ARG A 47 0.85 5.30 -20.33
C ARG A 47 0.74 6.76 -20.72
N VAL A 48 1.78 7.31 -21.34
CA VAL A 48 1.77 8.73 -21.76
C VAL A 48 0.87 8.96 -22.95
N GLY A 49 0.79 8.01 -23.89
CA GLY A 49 -0.16 8.07 -25.01
C GLY A 49 -1.62 8.08 -24.54
N ALA A 50 -1.96 7.19 -23.60
CA ALA A 50 -3.31 7.10 -23.01
C ALA A 50 -3.65 8.32 -22.15
N ALA A 51 -2.68 8.84 -21.38
CA ALA A 51 -2.84 10.11 -20.67
C ALA A 51 -3.09 11.26 -21.65
N ALA A 52 -2.32 11.36 -22.73
CA ALA A 52 -2.54 12.38 -23.76
C ALA A 52 -3.93 12.28 -24.40
N ASP A 53 -4.42 11.08 -24.74
CA ASP A 53 -5.79 10.88 -25.26
C ASP A 53 -6.85 11.36 -24.27
N PHE A 54 -6.70 10.98 -23.01
CA PHE A 54 -7.60 11.43 -21.95
C PHE A 54 -7.60 12.96 -21.81
N LEU A 55 -6.42 13.59 -21.84
CA LEU A 55 -6.27 15.04 -21.67
C LEU A 55 -6.86 15.83 -22.83
N VAL A 56 -6.71 15.33 -24.05
CA VAL A 56 -7.38 15.89 -25.23
C VAL A 56 -8.89 15.79 -25.08
N ALA A 57 -9.40 14.64 -24.59
CA ALA A 57 -10.83 14.46 -24.35
C ALA A 57 -11.37 15.38 -23.24
N GLN A 58 -10.57 15.66 -22.20
CA GLN A 58 -10.93 16.56 -21.10
C GLN A 58 -10.67 18.05 -21.38
N LYS A 59 -10.15 18.40 -22.57
CA LYS A 59 -9.83 19.78 -22.96
C LYS A 59 -8.89 20.49 -21.98
N CYS A 60 -7.87 19.79 -21.50
CA CYS A 60 -6.90 20.37 -20.60
C CYS A 60 -5.96 21.31 -21.35
N ASP A 61 -5.78 22.53 -20.84
CA ASP A 61 -4.98 23.56 -21.52
C ASP A 61 -3.46 23.32 -21.39
N SER A 62 -3.03 22.53 -20.41
CA SER A 62 -1.61 22.33 -20.09
C SER A 62 -1.29 20.93 -19.56
N LEU A 63 -0.13 20.41 -19.94
CA LEU A 63 0.43 19.13 -19.51
C LEU A 63 1.88 19.30 -19.04
N TYR A 64 2.16 18.89 -17.82
CA TYR A 64 3.49 18.78 -17.23
C TYR A 64 3.98 17.33 -17.35
N ILE A 65 5.12 17.11 -18.00
CA ILE A 65 5.68 15.78 -18.20
C ILE A 65 6.94 15.68 -17.37
N PHE A 66 6.95 14.75 -16.40
CA PHE A 66 8.16 14.40 -15.69
C PHE A 66 8.84 13.24 -16.41
N SER A 67 10.00 13.52 -16.99
CA SER A 67 10.75 12.59 -17.81
C SER A 67 11.82 11.88 -17.00
N ASP A 68 11.56 10.62 -16.67
CA ASP A 68 12.58 9.63 -16.28
C ASP A 68 12.75 8.63 -17.42
N PHE A 69 12.99 9.11 -18.66
CA PHE A 69 13.07 8.25 -19.86
C PHE A 69 14.30 7.30 -19.87
N GLU A 70 14.91 7.00 -18.71
CA GLU A 70 16.16 6.23 -18.64
C GLU A 70 16.02 4.82 -19.23
N ASP A 71 14.81 4.23 -19.22
CA ASP A 71 14.69 2.80 -19.49
C ASP A 71 13.77 2.38 -20.66
N PHE A 72 12.86 3.22 -21.21
CA PHE A 72 11.74 2.68 -22.03
C PHE A 72 11.13 3.53 -23.16
N VAL A 73 11.79 4.55 -23.73
CA VAL A 73 11.15 5.35 -24.80
C VAL A 73 12.01 5.43 -26.07
N ASP A 74 11.41 5.05 -27.20
CA ASP A 74 11.96 5.18 -28.55
C ASP A 74 11.64 6.57 -29.13
N GLU A 75 12.54 7.09 -29.94
CA GLU A 75 12.49 8.40 -30.60
C GLU A 75 11.20 8.65 -31.39
N GLU A 76 10.66 7.60 -32.01
CA GLU A 76 9.41 7.64 -32.77
C GLU A 76 8.22 7.99 -31.87
N VAL A 77 8.14 7.39 -30.68
CA VAL A 77 7.05 7.60 -29.71
C VAL A 77 7.06 9.04 -29.17
N CYS A 78 8.24 9.58 -28.86
CA CYS A 78 8.37 10.98 -28.44
C CYS A 78 7.91 11.95 -29.54
N THR A 79 8.17 11.59 -30.80
CA THR A 79 7.78 12.40 -31.95
C THR A 79 6.26 12.38 -32.15
N GLU A 80 5.64 11.20 -32.10
CA GLU A 80 4.19 11.04 -32.23
C GLU A 80 3.45 11.77 -31.10
N LEU A 81 3.89 11.59 -29.85
CA LEU A 81 3.33 12.25 -28.69
C LEU A 81 3.40 13.78 -28.81
N GLY A 82 4.56 14.32 -29.19
CA GLY A 82 4.75 15.75 -29.37
C GLY A 82 3.80 16.31 -30.43
N GLN A 83 3.70 15.65 -31.59
CA GLN A 83 2.79 16.05 -32.67
C GLN A 83 1.32 16.04 -32.23
N LYS A 84 0.90 15.00 -31.50
CA LYS A 84 -0.47 14.86 -31.00
C LYS A 84 -0.85 16.01 -30.05
N LEU A 85 0.01 16.30 -29.09
CA LEU A 85 -0.17 17.40 -28.13
C LEU A 85 -0.13 18.76 -28.82
N GLY A 86 0.72 18.92 -29.84
CA GLY A 86 0.77 20.11 -30.69
C GLY A 86 -0.52 20.34 -31.47
N ARG A 87 -1.06 19.31 -32.13
CA ARG A 87 -2.35 19.38 -32.85
C ARG A 87 -3.51 19.76 -31.93
N ALA A 88 -3.51 19.24 -30.70
CA ALA A 88 -4.51 19.53 -29.69
C ALA A 88 -4.29 20.88 -28.97
N LYS A 89 -3.25 21.65 -29.31
CA LYS A 89 -2.90 22.94 -28.69
C LYS A 89 -2.74 22.86 -27.17
N VAL A 90 -2.20 21.75 -26.65
CA VAL A 90 -1.90 21.58 -25.22
C VAL A 90 -0.52 22.19 -24.92
N LYS A 91 -0.45 23.16 -24.01
CA LYS A 91 0.83 23.72 -23.54
C LYS A 91 1.58 22.65 -22.75
N THR A 92 2.84 22.41 -23.08
CA THR A 92 3.58 21.27 -22.52
C THR A 92 4.82 21.72 -21.79
N TYR A 93 5.03 21.22 -20.59
CA TYR A 93 6.21 21.53 -19.77
C TYR A 93 6.95 20.24 -19.52
N VAL A 94 8.06 20.01 -20.22
CA VAL A 94 8.82 18.74 -20.10
C VAL A 94 9.99 18.97 -19.17
N GLN A 95 10.02 18.25 -18.05
CA GLN A 95 11.08 18.34 -17.06
C GLN A 95 11.86 17.03 -16.96
N PRO A 96 13.19 17.03 -17.17
CA PRO A 96 14.01 15.84 -16.99
C PRO A 96 14.30 15.53 -15.52
N ALA A 97 14.35 14.24 -15.17
CA ALA A 97 14.54 13.74 -13.81
C ALA A 97 15.95 13.99 -13.25
N ALA A 98 16.96 13.78 -14.09
CA ALA A 98 18.35 14.08 -13.84
C ALA A 98 19.03 14.21 -15.20
N ALA A 99 19.59 15.39 -15.52
CA ALA A 99 20.35 15.56 -16.74
C ALA A 99 21.66 14.77 -16.62
N ARG A 100 21.69 13.49 -17.03
CA ARG A 100 22.94 12.70 -17.06
C ARG A 100 23.21 11.94 -18.35
N THR A 101 22.25 11.78 -19.26
CA THR A 101 22.53 11.19 -20.58
C THR A 101 22.07 12.12 -21.70
N GLU A 102 22.89 12.25 -22.75
CA GLU A 102 22.58 13.06 -23.93
C GLU A 102 21.28 12.60 -24.61
N HIS A 103 20.99 11.29 -24.53
CA HIS A 103 19.78 10.69 -25.07
C HIS A 103 18.50 11.28 -24.43
N LEU A 104 18.44 11.41 -23.11
CA LEU A 104 17.29 12.00 -22.39
C LEU A 104 17.05 13.46 -22.77
N ALA A 105 18.13 14.22 -22.98
CA ALA A 105 18.06 15.61 -23.40
C ALA A 105 17.50 15.74 -24.82
N VAL A 106 17.92 14.87 -25.74
CA VAL A 106 17.36 14.83 -27.10
C VAL A 106 15.87 14.49 -27.08
N MET A 107 15.46 13.51 -26.27
CA MET A 107 14.07 13.07 -26.17
C MET A 107 13.15 14.14 -25.57
N SER A 108 13.58 14.78 -24.48
CA SER A 108 12.84 15.87 -23.84
C SER A 108 12.66 17.07 -24.77
N ARG A 109 13.71 17.47 -25.49
CA ARG A 109 13.64 18.53 -26.51
C ARG A 109 12.70 18.21 -27.66
N ARG A 110 12.66 16.94 -28.11
CA ARG A 110 11.79 16.54 -29.22
C ARG A 110 10.32 16.64 -28.86
N VAL A 111 9.93 16.15 -27.68
CA VAL A 111 8.55 16.29 -27.20
C VAL A 111 8.19 17.77 -27.08
N ALA A 112 9.03 18.56 -26.41
CA ALA A 112 8.80 19.99 -26.20
C ALA A 112 8.76 20.79 -27.52
N GLY A 113 9.64 20.47 -28.47
CA GLY A 113 9.75 21.17 -29.76
C GLY A 113 8.69 20.77 -30.79
N ARG A 114 8.06 19.61 -30.64
CA ARG A 114 6.96 19.16 -31.50
C ARG A 114 5.57 19.52 -30.97
N SER A 115 5.50 19.98 -29.72
CA SER A 115 4.28 20.50 -29.08
C SER A 115 4.32 22.03 -28.95
N MET A 116 3.31 22.65 -28.30
CA MET A 116 3.39 24.08 -27.91
C MET A 116 4.19 24.28 -26.61
N GLY A 117 5.21 23.45 -26.39
CA GLY A 117 5.84 23.26 -25.09
C GLY A 117 7.18 23.96 -24.91
N ARG A 118 7.68 23.90 -23.68
CA ARG A 118 9.03 24.31 -23.30
C ARG A 118 9.69 23.21 -22.49
N GLU A 119 10.97 22.99 -22.73
CA GLU A 119 11.81 22.22 -21.82
C GLU A 119 12.06 23.06 -20.56
N LEU A 120 11.85 22.46 -19.39
CA LEU A 120 12.15 23.07 -18.11
C LEU A 120 13.53 22.59 -17.61
N PRO A 121 14.23 23.38 -16.76
CA PRO A 121 15.45 22.91 -16.12
C PRO A 121 15.20 21.64 -15.32
N ALA A 122 16.25 20.81 -15.19
CA ALA A 122 16.17 19.59 -14.38
C ALA A 122 15.74 19.93 -12.95
N LEU A 123 15.02 19.00 -12.32
CA LEU A 123 14.52 19.20 -10.96
C LEU A 123 15.67 19.53 -9.97
N THR A 124 16.83 18.93 -10.20
CA THR A 124 18.08 19.17 -9.43
C THR A 124 18.62 20.60 -9.55
N ASP A 125 18.38 21.29 -10.66
CA ASP A 125 18.90 22.64 -10.92
C ASP A 125 18.00 23.72 -10.34
N LEU A 126 16.67 23.50 -10.37
CA LEU A 126 15.70 24.36 -9.69
C LEU A 126 15.78 24.25 -8.16
N LEU A 127 16.33 23.14 -7.67
CA LEU A 127 16.26 22.75 -6.25
C LEU A 127 17.65 22.59 -5.62
N ARG A 128 18.70 23.16 -6.23
CA ARG A 128 20.01 23.26 -5.59
C ARG A 128 19.85 23.90 -4.21
N PRO A 129 20.40 23.30 -3.15
CA PRO A 129 20.23 23.82 -1.81
C PRO A 129 20.92 25.19 -1.70
N GLN A 130 20.19 26.24 -1.31
CA GLN A 130 20.75 27.04 -0.21
C GLN A 130 20.80 26.08 0.97
N LYS A 131 21.98 25.90 1.57
CA LYS A 131 22.26 24.95 2.66
C LYS A 131 21.14 24.89 3.72
N GLU A 132 20.17 24.02 3.53
CA GLU A 132 19.24 23.61 4.57
C GLU A 132 19.12 22.09 4.44
N GLU A 133 19.63 21.40 5.46
CA GLU A 133 19.37 19.98 5.67
C GLU A 133 17.87 19.74 5.55
N ALA A 134 17.48 18.69 4.81
CA ALA A 134 16.08 18.31 4.72
C ALA A 134 15.54 18.14 6.15
N ALA A 135 14.58 18.99 6.54
CA ALA A 135 13.93 18.82 7.82
C ALA A 135 13.33 17.40 7.85
N PRO A 136 13.60 16.59 8.90
CA PRO A 136 12.93 15.30 9.06
C PRO A 136 11.41 15.51 8.98
N ILE A 137 10.63 14.47 8.64
CA ILE A 137 9.18 14.50 8.87
C ILE A 137 9.01 14.97 10.30
N ALA A 138 8.56 16.23 10.44
CA ALA A 138 8.43 16.84 11.74
C ALA A 138 7.44 15.96 12.49
N VAL A 139 7.75 15.65 13.76
CA VAL A 139 6.75 15.13 14.68
C VAL A 139 5.63 16.15 14.63
N ALA A 140 4.57 15.85 13.86
CA ALA A 140 3.49 16.80 13.66
C ALA A 140 2.96 17.11 15.05
N VAL A 141 3.11 18.37 15.46
CA VAL A 141 2.46 18.86 16.68
C VAL A 141 0.99 18.55 16.46
N LYS A 142 0.37 17.77 17.36
CA LYS A 142 -1.06 17.45 17.33
C LYS A 142 -1.85 18.77 17.29
N GLN A 143 -2.14 19.26 16.09
CA GLN A 143 -3.21 20.22 15.90
C GLN A 143 -4.47 19.37 15.86
N GLU A 144 -5.31 19.53 16.87
CA GLU A 144 -6.67 19.00 16.79
C GLU A 144 -7.39 19.77 15.69
N LEU A 145 -7.52 19.12 14.53
CA LEU A 145 -8.37 19.62 13.46
C LEU A 145 -9.84 19.53 13.91
N PRO A 146 -10.71 20.43 13.43
CA PRO A 146 -12.12 20.35 13.73
C PRO A 146 -12.72 19.05 13.17
N VAL A 147 -13.62 18.45 13.95
CA VAL A 147 -14.39 17.28 13.50
C VAL A 147 -15.64 17.79 12.77
N PRO A 148 -15.87 17.42 11.49
CA PRO A 148 -17.08 17.79 10.76
C PRO A 148 -18.36 17.34 11.47
N GLU A 149 -19.45 18.08 11.26
CA GLU A 149 -20.75 17.78 11.87
C GLU A 149 -21.26 16.38 11.46
N GLY A 150 -21.85 15.65 12.40
CA GLY A 150 -22.39 14.31 12.17
C GLY A 150 -21.36 13.19 12.14
N VAL A 151 -20.05 13.50 12.20
CA VAL A 151 -18.99 12.50 12.31
C VAL A 151 -18.90 11.97 13.74
N ARG A 152 -18.85 10.64 13.85
CA ARG A 152 -18.54 9.92 15.09
C ARG A 152 -17.26 9.13 14.91
N PHE A 153 -16.79 8.53 15.99
CA PHE A 153 -15.63 7.65 15.96
C PHE A 153 -15.95 6.35 16.68
N ALA A 154 -15.51 5.23 16.12
CA ALA A 154 -15.60 3.93 16.75
C ALA A 154 -17.04 3.56 17.18
N THR A 155 -18.02 3.91 16.35
CA THR A 155 -19.44 3.67 16.64
C THR A 155 -19.68 2.16 16.78
N PRO A 156 -20.18 1.68 17.94
CA PRO A 156 -20.43 0.26 18.15
C PRO A 156 -21.53 -0.29 17.23
N ARG A 157 -21.33 -1.52 16.74
CA ARG A 157 -22.27 -2.27 15.88
C ARG A 157 -22.56 -3.63 16.51
N LYS A 158 -23.82 -4.03 16.54
CA LYS A 158 -24.20 -5.34 17.09
C LYS A 158 -23.64 -6.51 16.29
N GLU A 159 -23.56 -6.37 14.97
CA GLU A 159 -23.10 -7.41 14.07
C GLU A 159 -21.61 -7.26 13.73
N ARG A 160 -20.93 -8.41 13.56
CA ARG A 160 -19.53 -8.43 13.08
C ARG A 160 -19.49 -7.84 11.67
N PRO A 161 -18.75 -6.74 11.45
CA PRO A 161 -18.66 -6.13 10.13
C PRO A 161 -17.95 -7.09 9.17
N VAL A 162 -18.43 -7.16 7.92
CA VAL A 162 -17.79 -7.96 6.89
C VAL A 162 -16.37 -7.43 6.63
N ASP A 163 -15.40 -8.32 6.40
CA ASP A 163 -14.04 -7.92 6.00
C ASP A 163 -14.10 -7.00 4.77
N PRO A 164 -13.57 -5.77 4.83
CA PRO A 164 -13.68 -4.80 3.75
C PRO A 164 -12.90 -5.21 2.51
N LYS A 165 -11.92 -6.14 2.58
CA LYS A 165 -11.31 -6.77 1.39
C LYS A 165 -12.30 -7.61 0.59
N LEU A 166 -13.43 -8.00 1.20
CA LEU A 166 -14.57 -8.56 0.48
C LEU A 166 -15.31 -7.49 -0.32
N GLY A 167 -15.13 -6.20 -0.02
CA GLY A 167 -15.70 -5.03 -0.70
C GLY A 167 -14.74 -4.28 -1.63
N TYR A 168 -13.42 -4.48 -1.54
CA TYR A 168 -12.44 -3.99 -2.51
C TYR A 168 -12.52 -4.77 -3.83
N ASN A 169 -13.56 -4.51 -4.62
CA ASN A 169 -13.75 -4.99 -6.00
C ASN A 169 -12.73 -4.42 -7.00
N HIS A 170 -11.55 -4.00 -6.55
CA HIS A 170 -10.58 -3.29 -7.40
C HIS A 170 -9.60 -4.19 -8.13
N ASN A 171 -9.53 -5.48 -7.80
CA ASN A 171 -8.78 -6.43 -8.61
C ASN A 171 -9.74 -7.38 -9.31
N ARG A 172 -9.81 -7.25 -10.65
CA ARG A 172 -10.42 -8.20 -11.60
C ARG A 172 -9.92 -9.65 -11.43
N TRP A 173 -8.91 -9.86 -10.59
CA TRP A 173 -8.24 -11.12 -10.28
C TRP A 173 -8.72 -11.78 -8.98
N TRP A 174 -9.55 -11.10 -8.18
CA TRP A 174 -10.09 -11.66 -6.95
C TRP A 174 -11.43 -12.30 -7.30
N ASP A 175 -11.35 -13.61 -7.46
CA ASP A 175 -12.43 -14.54 -7.76
C ASP A 175 -13.70 -14.23 -6.94
N ASP A 176 -14.87 -14.21 -7.58
CA ASP A 176 -16.19 -14.05 -6.93
C ASP A 176 -16.39 -15.07 -5.77
N ASN A 177 -15.63 -16.17 -5.79
CA ASN A 177 -15.58 -17.17 -4.72
C ASN A 177 -14.79 -16.76 -3.47
N TYR A 178 -14.11 -15.60 -3.45
CA TYR A 178 -13.27 -15.21 -2.30
C TYR A 178 -14.10 -15.00 -1.03
N ARG A 179 -15.35 -14.50 -1.17
CA ARG A 179 -16.26 -14.38 -0.03
C ARG A 179 -16.68 -15.74 0.50
N GLU A 180 -17.14 -16.62 -0.38
CA GLU A 180 -17.53 -17.99 -0.05
C GLU A 180 -16.39 -18.76 0.61
N ARG A 181 -15.17 -18.54 0.12
CA ARG A 181 -13.97 -19.24 0.58
C ARG A 181 -13.70 -19.07 2.06
N PHE A 182 -14.00 -17.92 2.68
CA PHE A 182 -13.69 -17.70 4.09
C PHE A 182 -14.95 -17.62 4.95
N LYS A 183 -16.07 -18.23 4.52
CA LYS A 183 -17.31 -18.24 5.30
C LYS A 183 -17.31 -19.21 6.48
N GLN A 184 -16.51 -20.27 6.39
CA GLN A 184 -16.51 -21.29 7.43
C GLN A 184 -15.74 -20.80 8.65
N GLU A 185 -16.44 -20.48 9.73
CA GLU A 185 -15.82 -20.18 11.03
C GLU A 185 -15.38 -21.49 11.69
N LEU A 186 -14.09 -21.65 11.91
CA LEU A 186 -13.54 -22.83 12.60
C LEU A 186 -13.42 -22.60 14.10
N LYS A 187 -13.07 -21.37 14.52
CA LYS A 187 -12.92 -21.02 15.93
C LYS A 187 -13.16 -19.54 16.17
N VAL A 188 -13.79 -19.24 17.30
CA VAL A 188 -13.86 -17.89 17.87
C VAL A 188 -13.14 -17.91 19.22
N VAL A 189 -12.22 -16.97 19.42
CA VAL A 189 -11.55 -16.70 20.69
C VAL A 189 -11.96 -15.30 21.12
N GLU A 190 -12.68 -15.21 22.24
CA GLU A 190 -13.27 -13.96 22.70
C GLU A 190 -12.43 -13.33 23.82
N TYR A 191 -12.18 -12.03 23.70
CA TYR A 191 -11.53 -11.22 24.73
C TYR A 191 -12.43 -10.04 25.10
N PRO A 192 -12.15 -9.31 26.20
CA PRO A 192 -12.97 -8.17 26.59
C PRO A 192 -13.07 -7.08 25.51
N ASN A 193 -11.96 -6.77 24.82
CA ASN A 193 -11.84 -5.62 23.93
C ASN A 193 -11.76 -5.99 22.44
N PHE A 194 -11.70 -7.28 22.11
CA PHE A 194 -11.67 -7.78 20.74
C PHE A 194 -12.08 -9.25 20.66
N ASP A 195 -12.45 -9.72 19.48
CA ASP A 195 -12.62 -11.13 19.15
C ASP A 195 -11.65 -11.54 18.05
N ILE A 196 -11.13 -12.77 18.12
CA ILE A 196 -10.41 -13.37 17.01
C ILE A 196 -11.25 -14.49 16.42
N VAL A 197 -11.54 -14.38 15.13
CA VAL A 197 -12.33 -15.35 14.38
C VAL A 197 -11.44 -16.00 13.34
N VAL A 198 -11.24 -17.30 13.49
CA VAL A 198 -10.40 -18.13 12.60
C VAL A 198 -11.31 -18.76 11.55
N ASN A 199 -11.07 -18.42 10.28
CA ASN A 199 -11.90 -18.84 9.14
C ASN A 199 -11.12 -19.79 8.23
N GLY A 200 -11.81 -20.80 7.70
CA GLY A 200 -11.30 -21.79 6.75
C GLY A 200 -11.97 -21.72 5.38
N PRO A 201 -11.52 -22.53 4.40
CA PRO A 201 -10.65 -23.71 4.57
C PRO A 201 -9.15 -23.38 4.51
N GLU A 202 -8.81 -22.13 4.24
CA GLU A 202 -7.46 -21.57 4.16
C GLU A 202 -7.15 -20.74 5.42
N ALA A 203 -5.89 -20.69 5.87
CA ALA A 203 -5.51 -20.00 7.11
C ALA A 203 -5.80 -18.48 7.07
N ARG A 204 -6.83 -18.06 7.82
CA ARG A 204 -7.18 -16.66 8.03
C ARG A 204 -7.68 -16.42 9.46
N ALA A 205 -7.23 -15.33 10.07
CA ALA A 205 -7.75 -14.84 11.32
C ALA A 205 -8.25 -13.40 11.15
N LEU A 206 -9.45 -13.12 11.62
CA LEU A 206 -10.07 -11.79 11.62
C LEU A 206 -10.11 -11.30 13.07
N ILE A 207 -9.47 -10.17 13.34
CA ILE A 207 -9.46 -9.55 14.66
C ILE A 207 -10.47 -8.40 14.65
N TYR A 208 -11.55 -8.57 15.40
CA TYR A 208 -12.64 -7.62 15.52
C TYR A 208 -12.50 -6.81 16.79
N LEU A 209 -12.26 -5.51 16.69
CA LEU A 209 -12.30 -4.65 17.88
C LEU A 209 -13.75 -4.47 18.35
N LYS A 210 -13.97 -4.56 19.67
CA LYS A 210 -15.30 -4.42 20.27
C LYS A 210 -15.29 -3.67 21.60
N THR A 211 -16.42 -3.05 21.90
CA THR A 211 -16.80 -2.57 23.24
C THR A 211 -17.88 -3.47 23.81
N LYS A 212 -18.39 -3.15 25.00
CA LYS A 212 -19.54 -3.86 25.58
C LYS A 212 -20.80 -3.74 24.72
N GLU A 213 -20.91 -2.67 23.93
CA GLU A 213 -22.06 -2.34 23.09
C GLU A 213 -21.97 -2.94 21.67
N GLY A 214 -20.79 -3.39 21.24
CA GLY A 214 -20.59 -4.03 19.93
C GLY A 214 -19.25 -3.75 19.26
N PHE A 215 -19.14 -4.07 17.97
CA PHE A 215 -17.95 -3.98 17.14
C PHE A 215 -17.71 -2.57 16.58
N VAL A 216 -16.47 -2.07 16.66
CA VAL A 216 -16.15 -0.66 16.42
C VAL A 216 -15.40 -0.36 15.12
N GLN A 217 -14.98 -1.38 14.38
CA GLN A 217 -14.42 -1.22 13.03
C GLN A 217 -14.47 -2.52 12.25
N SER A 218 -14.20 -2.42 10.95
CA SER A 218 -13.84 -3.58 10.12
C SER A 218 -12.69 -4.39 10.74
N PRO A 219 -12.61 -5.71 10.50
CA PRO A 219 -11.59 -6.53 11.13
C PRO A 219 -10.20 -6.25 10.58
N ILE A 220 -9.21 -6.39 11.46
CA ILE A 220 -7.80 -6.53 11.06
C ILE A 220 -7.64 -7.96 10.56
N VAL A 221 -7.01 -8.11 9.39
CA VAL A 221 -6.91 -9.41 8.73
C VAL A 221 -5.51 -9.97 8.88
N PHE A 222 -5.39 -11.07 9.60
CA PHE A 222 -4.22 -11.94 9.56
C PHE A 222 -4.41 -13.03 8.52
N GLY A 223 -3.37 -13.27 7.71
CA GLY A 223 -3.43 -14.30 6.69
C GLY A 223 -2.07 -14.63 6.12
N TYR A 224 -2.10 -15.47 5.09
CA TYR A 224 -0.92 -15.89 4.36
C TYR A 224 -1.03 -15.58 2.87
N TYR A 225 0.12 -15.55 2.21
CA TYR A 225 0.23 -15.42 0.78
C TYR A 225 1.38 -16.26 0.26
N SER A 226 1.22 -16.79 -0.96
CA SER A 226 2.25 -17.47 -1.72
C SER A 226 2.01 -17.19 -3.20
N HIS A 227 3.06 -16.86 -3.95
CA HIS A 227 3.03 -16.47 -5.35
C HIS A 227 3.54 -17.57 -6.27
N LYS A 228 2.96 -17.63 -7.47
CA LYS A 228 3.49 -18.38 -8.61
C LYS A 228 3.89 -17.39 -9.69
N PRO A 229 5.16 -17.24 -10.05
CA PRO A 229 5.53 -16.37 -11.16
C PRO A 229 4.92 -16.94 -12.45
N LEU A 230 4.16 -16.12 -13.17
CA LEU A 230 3.67 -16.44 -14.50
C LEU A 230 4.21 -15.41 -15.47
N PHE A 231 4.98 -15.85 -16.46
CA PHE A 231 5.42 -14.99 -17.55
C PHE A 231 4.40 -15.04 -18.69
N GLU A 232 3.87 -13.88 -19.08
CA GLU A 232 2.98 -13.76 -20.23
C GLU A 232 3.77 -13.24 -21.42
N GLU A 233 4.04 -14.11 -22.39
CA GLU A 233 4.85 -13.78 -23.57
C GLU A 233 4.27 -12.61 -24.39
N SER A 234 2.94 -12.54 -24.51
CA SER A 234 2.25 -11.51 -25.31
C SER A 234 2.42 -10.09 -24.75
N SER A 235 2.61 -9.94 -23.44
CA SER A 235 2.80 -8.65 -22.79
C SER A 235 4.24 -8.40 -22.32
N GLY A 236 5.10 -9.42 -22.39
CA GLY A 236 6.46 -9.38 -21.87
C GLY A 236 6.53 -9.17 -20.35
N LYS A 237 5.44 -9.43 -19.62
CA LYS A 237 5.33 -9.16 -18.18
C LYS A 237 5.31 -10.43 -17.37
N THR A 238 6.02 -10.40 -16.24
CA THR A 238 5.86 -11.38 -15.18
C THR A 238 4.78 -10.92 -14.22
N TYR A 239 3.77 -11.77 -14.04
CA TYR A 239 2.76 -11.65 -13.00
C TYR A 239 3.11 -12.56 -11.85
N TYR A 240 2.62 -12.20 -10.67
CA TYR A 240 2.76 -13.00 -9.47
C TYR A 240 1.37 -13.30 -8.90
N PRO A 241 0.53 -14.09 -9.61
CA PRO A 241 -0.71 -14.56 -9.02
C PRO A 241 -0.45 -15.35 -7.74
N ARG A 242 -1.46 -15.36 -6.87
CA ARG A 242 -1.50 -16.21 -5.70
C ARG A 242 -1.58 -17.68 -6.12
N ARG A 243 -0.81 -18.55 -5.48
CA ARG A 243 -0.99 -20.01 -5.59
C ARG A 243 -2.38 -20.41 -5.10
N LYS A 244 -3.03 -21.29 -5.83
CA LYS A 244 -4.34 -21.82 -5.42
C LYS A 244 -4.17 -22.75 -4.22
N TRP A 245 -5.07 -22.67 -3.24
CA TRP A 245 -5.20 -23.72 -2.23
C TRP A 245 -5.83 -24.94 -2.88
N LEU A 246 -5.26 -26.13 -2.64
CA LEU A 246 -5.76 -27.40 -3.15
C LEU A 246 -6.54 -28.16 -2.07
N ARG A 247 -5.92 -28.34 -0.90
CA ARG A 247 -6.47 -29.07 0.24
C ARG A 247 -5.68 -28.77 1.50
N ASN A 248 -6.21 -29.19 2.65
CA ASN A 248 -5.40 -29.29 3.86
C ASN A 248 -4.70 -30.66 3.90
N ALA A 249 -3.45 -30.70 4.35
CA ALA A 249 -2.70 -31.93 4.53
C ALA A 249 -3.27 -32.78 5.68
N GLU A 250 -3.81 -32.10 6.70
CA GLU A 250 -4.60 -32.66 7.79
C GLU A 250 -5.69 -31.67 8.19
N GLU A 251 -6.72 -32.11 8.91
CA GLU A 251 -7.73 -31.19 9.45
C GLU A 251 -7.06 -30.12 10.34
N PRO A 252 -7.48 -28.84 10.24
CA PRO A 252 -6.90 -27.80 11.08
C PRO A 252 -7.15 -28.09 12.56
N LYS A 253 -6.09 -28.01 13.38
CA LYS A 253 -6.13 -28.42 14.79
C LYS A 253 -6.09 -27.19 15.70
N PHE A 254 -6.90 -27.23 16.76
CA PHE A 254 -6.87 -26.27 17.85
C PHE A 254 -6.66 -27.00 19.18
N ASP A 255 -5.58 -26.68 19.89
CA ASP A 255 -5.22 -27.34 21.16
C ASP A 255 -5.63 -26.55 22.41
N GLY A 256 -6.33 -25.42 22.22
CA GLY A 256 -6.74 -24.50 23.28
C GLY A 256 -6.07 -23.14 23.17
N ASN A 257 -4.77 -23.08 22.83
CA ASN A 257 -4.01 -21.82 22.70
C ASN A 257 -3.24 -21.72 21.37
N GLU A 258 -3.16 -22.79 20.60
CA GLU A 258 -2.47 -22.88 19.32
C GLU A 258 -3.45 -23.41 18.26
N PHE A 259 -3.47 -22.76 17.11
CA PHE A 259 -4.18 -23.20 15.92
C PHE A 259 -3.16 -23.49 14.82
N THR A 260 -3.12 -24.74 14.35
CA THR A 260 -2.19 -25.18 13.31
C THR A 260 -2.94 -25.51 12.03
N TRP A 261 -2.48 -24.93 10.93
CA TRP A 261 -2.95 -25.19 9.58
C TRP A 261 -1.84 -25.76 8.74
N LYS A 262 -2.04 -26.92 8.13
CA LYS A 262 -1.11 -27.47 7.15
C LYS A 262 -1.80 -27.53 5.81
N MET A 263 -1.38 -26.68 4.88
CA MET A 263 -2.03 -26.52 3.58
C MET A 263 -1.15 -27.10 2.49
N ILE A 264 -1.80 -27.68 1.48
CA ILE A 264 -1.19 -28.03 0.21
C ILE A 264 -1.69 -27.03 -0.83
N LEU A 265 -0.76 -26.28 -1.42
CA LEU A 265 -1.00 -25.29 -2.44
C LEU A 265 -0.69 -25.84 -3.83
N GLU A 266 -1.02 -25.07 -4.86
CA GLU A 266 -0.67 -25.32 -6.26
C GLU A 266 0.83 -25.66 -6.41
N ASP A 267 1.10 -26.64 -7.28
CA ASP A 267 2.38 -27.33 -7.45
C ASP A 267 2.75 -28.26 -6.26
N GLU A 268 1.75 -28.71 -5.50
CA GLU A 268 1.89 -29.63 -4.35
C GLU A 268 2.83 -29.10 -3.25
N ILE A 269 2.88 -27.77 -3.11
CA ILE A 269 3.73 -27.08 -2.14
C ILE A 269 3.07 -27.11 -0.76
N THR A 270 3.82 -27.54 0.25
CA THR A 270 3.39 -27.44 1.65
C THR A 270 3.52 -26.01 2.17
N PHE A 271 2.48 -25.53 2.84
CA PHE A 271 2.46 -24.23 3.52
C PHE A 271 1.75 -24.38 4.87
N ASP A 272 2.52 -24.30 5.94
CA ASP A 272 1.99 -24.43 7.29
C ASP A 272 1.91 -23.07 7.96
N VAL A 273 0.80 -22.79 8.64
CA VAL A 273 0.58 -21.57 9.42
C VAL A 273 0.26 -21.98 10.84
N ILE A 274 0.86 -21.29 11.81
CA ILE A 274 0.52 -21.46 13.22
C ILE A 274 0.14 -20.11 13.80
N PHE A 275 -1.01 -20.09 14.49
CA PHE A 275 -1.47 -18.98 15.31
C PHE A 275 -1.44 -19.36 16.78
N TRP A 276 -0.95 -18.47 17.64
CA TRP A 276 -1.00 -18.64 19.09
C TRP A 276 -1.75 -17.49 19.73
N PHE A 277 -2.53 -17.82 20.75
CA PHE A 277 -3.41 -16.90 21.46
C PHE A 277 -2.91 -16.77 22.91
N LYS A 278 -2.76 -15.53 23.37
CA LYS A 278 -2.53 -15.17 24.78
C LYS A 278 -3.49 -14.04 25.16
N GLU A 279 -3.64 -13.76 26.45
CA GLU A 279 -4.68 -12.91 27.08
C GLU A 279 -5.07 -11.61 26.35
N ASP A 280 -4.19 -11.07 25.50
CA ASP A 280 -4.38 -9.84 24.71
C ASP A 280 -3.70 -9.89 23.32
N MET A 281 -3.26 -11.07 22.87
CA MET A 281 -2.28 -11.17 21.79
C MET A 281 -2.55 -12.35 20.84
N LEU A 282 -2.46 -12.06 19.54
CA LEU A 282 -2.32 -13.05 18.47
C LEU A 282 -0.88 -13.04 17.99
N THR A 283 -0.23 -14.19 18.00
CA THR A 283 1.06 -14.37 17.32
C THR A 283 0.86 -15.29 16.11
N GLY A 284 1.58 -15.08 15.01
CA GLY A 284 1.50 -15.92 13.81
C GLY A 284 2.86 -16.19 13.18
N THR A 285 3.13 -17.43 12.75
CA THR A 285 4.29 -17.80 11.91
C THR A 285 3.85 -18.72 10.77
N TYR A 286 4.79 -19.05 9.89
CA TYR A 286 4.59 -20.00 8.82
C TYR A 286 5.85 -20.76 8.43
N THR A 287 5.68 -21.88 7.74
CA THR A 287 6.70 -22.51 6.88
C THR A 287 6.14 -22.71 5.49
N ALA A 288 7.01 -22.61 4.49
CA ALA A 288 6.64 -22.85 3.11
C ALA A 288 7.77 -23.61 2.42
N GLN A 289 7.41 -24.69 1.73
CA GLN A 289 8.34 -25.43 0.90
C GLN A 289 8.70 -24.60 -0.34
N ILE A 290 9.97 -24.65 -0.75
CA ILE A 290 10.40 -24.04 -2.02
C ILE A 290 9.87 -24.90 -3.18
N PRO A 291 9.30 -24.27 -4.22
CA PRO A 291 8.92 -24.94 -5.45
C PRO A 291 10.03 -25.88 -5.95
N PRO A 292 9.72 -27.13 -6.34
CA PRO A 292 10.74 -28.08 -6.82
C PRO A 292 11.54 -27.59 -8.03
N ASN A 293 11.00 -26.65 -8.80
CA ASN A 293 11.65 -26.01 -9.94
C ASN A 293 12.61 -24.87 -9.55
N GLY A 294 12.81 -24.60 -8.26
CA GLY A 294 13.70 -23.55 -7.76
C GLY A 294 13.15 -22.13 -7.90
N GLU A 295 11.90 -21.97 -8.33
CA GLU A 295 11.26 -20.66 -8.42
C GLU A 295 10.98 -20.04 -7.05
N SER A 296 10.79 -18.72 -7.04
CA SER A 296 10.36 -18.01 -5.83
C SER A 296 8.92 -18.39 -5.49
N ASP A 297 8.71 -18.94 -4.29
CA ASP A 297 7.39 -19.12 -3.69
C ASP A 297 6.70 -17.79 -3.32
N GLY A 298 7.48 -16.71 -3.12
CA GLY A 298 6.94 -15.43 -2.64
C GLY A 298 6.10 -15.59 -1.36
N ALA A 299 6.44 -16.55 -0.51
CA ALA A 299 5.65 -16.92 0.65
C ALA A 299 5.82 -15.94 1.80
N PHE A 300 4.72 -15.53 2.42
CA PHE A 300 4.71 -14.70 3.62
C PHE A 300 3.42 -14.85 4.43
N ILE A 301 3.49 -14.46 5.69
CA ILE A 301 2.31 -14.10 6.48
C ILE A 301 2.23 -12.59 6.60
N PHE A 302 1.03 -12.09 6.82
CA PHE A 302 0.80 -10.66 6.98
C PHE A 302 -0.34 -10.40 7.96
N PHE A 303 -0.35 -9.18 8.48
CA PHE A 303 -1.56 -8.56 8.98
C PHE A 303 -1.89 -7.32 8.15
N SER A 304 -3.17 -7.00 8.08
CA SER A 304 -3.69 -5.89 7.32
C SER A 304 -4.63 -5.06 8.17
N VAL A 305 -4.30 -3.79 8.30
CA VAL A 305 -5.18 -2.78 8.87
C VAL A 305 -6.23 -2.41 7.81
N PRO A 306 -7.52 -2.42 8.17
CA PRO A 306 -8.57 -2.07 7.22
C PRO A 306 -8.54 -0.57 6.91
N PRO A 307 -9.14 -0.13 5.79
CA PRO A 307 -9.45 1.27 5.62
C PRO A 307 -10.42 1.77 6.69
N VAL A 308 -10.32 3.06 6.99
CA VAL A 308 -11.27 3.76 7.87
C VAL A 308 -12.50 4.24 7.09
N GLY A 309 -12.35 4.50 5.78
CA GLY A 309 -13.43 4.93 4.89
C GLY A 309 -13.33 4.29 3.50
N LEU A 310 -14.48 4.11 2.84
CA LEU A 310 -14.56 3.56 1.49
C LEU A 310 -15.01 4.63 0.49
N GLU A 311 -14.30 4.73 -0.62
CA GLU A 311 -14.60 5.69 -1.69
C GLU A 311 -15.79 5.24 -2.54
N ARG A 312 -16.72 6.15 -2.81
CA ARG A 312 -17.81 5.97 -3.76
C ARG A 312 -18.09 7.28 -4.51
N GLY A 313 -17.52 7.40 -5.71
CA GLY A 313 -17.50 8.67 -6.44
C GLY A 313 -16.52 9.62 -5.73
N ASP A 314 -16.87 10.89 -5.62
CA ASP A 314 -16.02 11.89 -4.96
C ASP A 314 -16.30 12.01 -3.45
N THR A 315 -16.82 10.94 -2.84
CA THR A 315 -17.25 10.94 -1.43
C THR A 315 -16.83 9.64 -0.75
N TYR A 316 -16.47 9.75 0.52
CA TYR A 316 -15.98 8.67 1.36
C TYR A 316 -16.99 8.32 2.44
N PHE A 317 -17.26 7.03 2.60
CA PHE A 317 -18.30 6.52 3.49
C PHE A 317 -17.73 5.54 4.51
N ALA A 318 -18.22 5.65 5.73
CA ALA A 318 -18.05 4.66 6.78
C ALA A 318 -19.28 4.70 7.71
N PRO A 319 -19.49 3.67 8.53
CA PRO A 319 -20.53 3.71 9.56
C PRO A 319 -20.40 4.90 10.52
N ASP A 320 -19.19 5.41 10.71
CA ASP A 320 -18.87 6.57 11.54
C ASP A 320 -19.23 7.93 10.89
N PHE A 321 -19.44 7.95 9.58
CA PHE A 321 -19.86 9.12 8.81
C PHE A 321 -20.78 8.67 7.67
N PRO A 322 -22.02 8.25 8.00
CA PRO A 322 -22.92 7.61 7.04
C PRO A 322 -23.43 8.56 5.95
N GLY A 323 -23.42 9.87 6.21
CA GLY A 323 -23.74 10.90 5.23
C GLY A 323 -22.68 11.06 4.12
N GLY A 324 -21.50 10.47 4.31
CA GLY A 324 -20.36 10.65 3.44
C GLY A 324 -19.59 11.95 3.72
N LEU A 325 -18.31 11.96 3.39
CA LEU A 325 -17.42 13.11 3.50
C LEU A 325 -16.69 13.33 2.18
N ASP A 326 -16.41 14.58 1.83
CA ASP A 326 -15.39 14.86 0.81
C ASP A 326 -13.98 14.53 1.32
N LEU A 327 -12.97 14.62 0.44
CA LEU A 327 -11.59 14.26 0.80
C LEU A 327 -11.00 15.15 1.89
N ASP A 328 -11.30 16.45 1.88
CA ASP A 328 -10.72 17.40 2.83
C ASP A 328 -11.34 17.22 4.22
N GLN A 329 -12.65 17.01 4.26
CA GLN A 329 -13.37 16.60 5.47
C GLN A 329 -12.85 15.26 6.00
N LEU A 330 -12.64 14.26 5.13
CA LEU A 330 -12.07 12.98 5.55
C LEU A 330 -10.68 13.18 6.17
N ARG A 331 -9.82 14.00 5.56
CA ARG A 331 -8.49 14.32 6.09
C ARG A 331 -8.54 15.03 7.44
N GLN A 332 -9.54 15.88 7.69
CA GLN A 332 -9.77 16.48 9.00
C GLN A 332 -10.08 15.39 10.04
N VAL A 333 -10.99 14.47 9.72
CA VAL A 333 -11.35 13.34 10.61
C VAL A 333 -10.15 12.42 10.83
N MET A 334 -9.35 12.15 9.80
CA MET A 334 -8.23 11.21 9.87
C MET A 334 -7.01 11.78 10.61
N ALA A 335 -6.92 13.09 10.81
CA ALA A 335 -5.86 13.71 11.61
C ALA A 335 -5.85 13.25 13.08
N HIS A 336 -6.95 12.66 13.55
CA HIS A 336 -7.06 12.09 14.90
C HIS A 336 -6.53 10.65 15.01
N ASN A 337 -5.97 10.10 13.93
CA ASN A 337 -5.38 8.76 13.88
C ASN A 337 -3.90 8.82 13.46
N HIS A 338 -3.11 7.87 13.95
CA HIS A 338 -1.69 7.78 13.67
C HIS A 338 -1.20 6.33 13.70
N ALA A 339 -0.11 6.07 12.98
CA ALA A 339 0.71 4.89 13.14
C ALA A 339 2.16 5.29 13.43
N THR A 340 2.84 4.56 14.31
CA THR A 340 4.26 4.76 14.59
C THR A 340 5.03 3.56 14.06
N PHE A 341 5.94 3.80 13.11
CA PHE A 341 6.83 2.78 12.56
C PHE A 341 8.21 2.89 13.23
N TYR A 342 8.62 1.82 13.92
CA TYR A 342 9.93 1.74 14.54
C TYR A 342 10.95 1.06 13.60
N LEU A 343 11.93 1.84 13.15
CA LEU A 343 13.02 1.42 12.27
C LEU A 343 14.29 1.17 13.09
N PRO A 344 14.74 -0.09 13.25
CA PRO A 344 15.79 -0.44 14.20
C PRO A 344 17.17 0.05 13.73
N VAL A 345 17.94 0.61 14.65
CA VAL A 345 19.30 1.14 14.38
C VAL A 345 20.20 0.09 13.72
N GLN A 346 20.06 -1.18 14.12
CA GLN A 346 20.86 -2.30 13.60
C GLN A 346 20.68 -2.54 12.09
N ALA A 347 19.60 -2.04 11.49
CA ALA A 347 19.34 -2.19 10.06
C ALA A 347 19.69 -0.93 9.23
N GLU A 348 20.17 0.14 9.87
CA GLU A 348 20.50 1.42 9.22
C GLU A 348 21.55 1.26 8.11
N GLU A 349 22.60 0.47 8.33
CA GLU A 349 23.64 0.24 7.32
C GLU A 349 23.05 -0.34 6.02
N ARG A 350 22.08 -1.25 6.15
CA ARG A 350 21.46 -1.94 5.01
C ARG A 350 20.31 -1.15 4.37
N LEU A 351 19.51 -0.45 5.18
CA LEU A 351 18.23 0.12 4.75
C LEU A 351 18.15 1.65 4.88
N GLY A 352 19.11 2.30 5.53
CA GLY A 352 19.08 3.73 5.84
C GLY A 352 18.94 4.62 4.61
N VAL A 353 19.64 4.31 3.52
CA VAL A 353 19.50 5.04 2.24
C VAL A 353 18.08 4.93 1.69
N SER A 354 17.44 3.76 1.79
CA SER A 354 16.05 3.55 1.36
C SER A 354 15.08 4.33 2.24
N TRP A 355 15.26 4.26 3.56
CA TRP A 355 14.44 5.01 4.53
C TRP A 355 14.50 6.51 4.27
N SER A 356 15.70 7.08 4.14
CA SER A 356 15.88 8.51 3.91
C SER A 356 15.24 8.99 2.61
N ARG A 357 15.28 8.17 1.53
CA ARG A 357 14.58 8.49 0.27
C ARG A 357 13.06 8.58 0.44
N LEU A 358 12.50 7.78 1.35
CA LEU A 358 11.09 7.78 1.69
C LEU A 358 10.72 8.80 2.78
N GLY A 359 11.70 9.56 3.31
CA GLY A 359 11.49 10.52 4.39
C GLY A 359 11.50 9.93 5.81
N PHE A 360 11.81 8.64 5.96
CA PHE A 360 11.88 7.97 7.25
C PHE A 360 13.30 8.00 7.84
N LYS A 361 13.38 8.02 9.17
CA LYS A 361 14.64 7.95 9.93
C LYS A 361 14.67 6.73 10.83
N LYS A 362 15.87 6.29 11.23
CA LYS A 362 16.00 5.28 12.29
C LYS A 362 15.28 5.75 13.57
N GLY A 363 14.80 4.80 14.35
CA GLY A 363 13.98 5.04 15.53
C GLY A 363 12.50 5.16 15.18
N GLU A 364 11.77 5.94 15.97
CA GLU A 364 10.33 6.10 15.84
C GLU A 364 9.95 7.12 14.77
N ASN A 365 9.01 6.75 13.90
CA ASN A 365 8.43 7.61 12.87
C ASN A 365 6.92 7.65 13.07
N VAL A 366 6.41 8.74 13.65
CA VAL A 366 4.98 8.97 13.83
C VAL A 366 4.39 9.47 12.51
N CYS A 367 3.43 8.72 12.00
CA CYS A 367 2.82 8.90 10.70
C CYS A 367 1.31 9.16 10.88
N PRO A 368 0.84 10.42 10.73
CA PRO A 368 -0.59 10.73 10.74
C PRO A 368 -1.33 10.05 9.58
N TYR A 369 -2.60 9.74 9.79
CA TYR A 369 -3.43 9.06 8.77
C TYR A 369 -3.88 9.96 7.63
N ASN A 370 -3.84 11.29 7.80
CA ASN A 370 -4.26 12.30 6.82
C ASN A 370 -3.11 12.84 5.96
N ILE A 371 -1.93 12.23 6.03
CA ILE A 371 -0.76 12.61 5.24
C ILE A 371 -0.55 11.57 4.15
N LEU A 372 -0.19 12.06 2.97
CA LEU A 372 0.17 11.23 1.83
C LEU A 372 1.64 10.77 1.93
N TYR A 373 1.84 9.47 1.90
CA TYR A 373 3.15 8.84 1.79
C TYR A 373 3.30 8.22 0.41
N ARG A 374 4.46 8.37 -0.24
CA ARG A 374 4.77 7.54 -1.41
C ARG A 374 4.71 6.06 -1.06
N THR A 375 5.64 5.59 -0.24
CA THR A 375 5.65 4.19 0.16
C THR A 375 6.06 4.11 1.61
N LEU A 376 5.47 3.14 2.31
CA LEU A 376 5.83 2.84 3.68
C LEU A 376 7.20 2.13 3.72
N PRO A 377 7.96 2.25 4.83
CA PRO A 377 9.32 1.76 4.90
C PRO A 377 9.34 0.24 5.07
N ASP A 378 10.21 -0.45 4.34
CA ASP A 378 10.60 -1.81 4.68
C ASP A 378 11.56 -1.84 5.87
N GLY A 379 11.69 -2.98 6.54
CA GLY A 379 12.62 -3.13 7.65
C GLY A 379 12.07 -2.62 8.98
N VAL A 380 10.76 -2.70 9.17
CA VAL A 380 10.09 -2.26 10.39
C VAL A 380 10.18 -3.34 11.45
N ARG A 381 10.60 -2.97 12.66
CA ARG A 381 10.62 -3.89 13.81
C ARG A 381 9.26 -3.97 14.48
N GLU A 382 8.60 -2.81 14.61
CA GLU A 382 7.34 -2.64 15.30
C GLU A 382 6.50 -1.54 14.64
N VAL A 383 5.18 -1.75 14.61
CA VAL A 383 4.17 -0.77 14.24
C VAL A 383 3.20 -0.64 15.40
N THR A 384 3.01 0.58 15.90
CA THR A 384 1.91 0.92 16.80
C THR A 384 0.85 1.70 16.02
N ILE A 385 -0.43 1.43 16.25
CA ILE A 385 -1.57 2.12 15.63
C ILE A 385 -2.48 2.61 16.74
N GLY A 386 -2.97 3.84 16.61
CA GLY A 386 -3.94 4.38 17.55
C GLY A 386 -4.69 5.58 17.00
N GLY A 387 -5.69 6.01 17.74
CA GLY A 387 -6.52 7.14 17.38
C GLY A 387 -8.00 6.92 17.65
N ARG A 388 -8.79 7.97 17.41
CA ARG A 388 -10.22 7.96 17.74
C ARG A 388 -10.99 6.90 16.95
N SER A 389 -10.62 6.62 15.69
CA SER A 389 -11.29 5.61 14.87
C SER A 389 -11.12 4.18 15.39
N PHE A 390 -10.16 3.93 16.29
CA PHE A 390 -9.93 2.64 16.94
C PHE A 390 -10.50 2.58 18.37
N GLY A 391 -11.30 3.59 18.77
CA GLY A 391 -11.83 3.75 20.11
C GLY A 391 -10.72 3.94 21.14
N GLU A 392 -9.67 4.68 20.76
CA GLU A 392 -8.48 5.01 21.58
C GLU A 392 -7.60 3.81 21.99
N ARG A 393 -7.93 2.60 21.54
CA ARG A 393 -7.07 1.42 21.71
C ARG A 393 -5.72 1.62 21.05
N ARG A 394 -4.70 1.01 21.64
CA ARG A 394 -3.37 0.94 21.05
C ARG A 394 -3.17 -0.46 20.49
N LEU A 395 -3.05 -0.54 19.17
CA LEU A 395 -2.75 -1.79 18.49
C LEU A 395 -1.25 -1.84 18.25
N GLN A 396 -0.58 -2.90 18.69
CA GLN A 396 0.86 -3.05 18.51
C GLN A 396 1.15 -4.33 17.74
N ALA A 397 1.93 -4.22 16.68
CA ALA A 397 2.40 -5.35 15.90
C ALA A 397 3.92 -5.32 15.80
N ARG A 398 4.58 -6.40 16.18
CA ARG A 398 6.04 -6.51 16.12
C ARG A 398 6.47 -7.86 15.59
N THR A 399 7.64 -7.92 14.98
CA THR A 399 8.28 -9.21 14.75
C THR A 399 8.97 -9.69 16.02
N THR A 400 8.86 -10.99 16.31
CA THR A 400 9.58 -11.65 17.41
C THR A 400 11.01 -12.07 17.02
N SER A 401 11.33 -12.04 15.72
CA SER A 401 12.66 -12.40 15.23
C SER A 401 13.66 -11.29 15.47
N ASN A 402 14.90 -11.62 15.83
CA ASN A 402 15.98 -10.63 15.81
C ASN A 402 16.48 -10.33 14.38
N ASN A 403 16.32 -11.29 13.45
CA ASN A 403 16.92 -11.26 12.12
C ASN A 403 15.95 -10.79 11.03
N LEU A 404 14.67 -11.15 11.16
CA LEU A 404 13.63 -10.76 10.23
C LEU A 404 13.01 -9.44 10.69
N LEU A 405 12.64 -8.62 9.71
CA LEU A 405 11.94 -7.37 9.88
C LEU A 405 10.68 -7.41 9.03
N LEU A 406 9.68 -6.64 9.44
CA LEU A 406 8.44 -6.49 8.69
C LEU A 406 8.70 -5.65 7.44
N SER A 407 8.16 -6.10 6.32
CA SER A 407 8.02 -5.31 5.10
C SER A 407 6.63 -4.71 5.08
N THR A 408 6.51 -3.42 4.79
CA THR A 408 5.21 -2.77 4.67
C THR A 408 4.69 -2.91 3.25
N GLY A 409 3.40 -3.19 3.09
CA GLY A 409 2.71 -3.23 1.81
C GLY A 409 1.59 -2.20 1.78
N THR A 410 1.40 -1.60 0.62
CA THR A 410 0.36 -0.61 0.33
C THR A 410 -0.50 -1.11 -0.83
N TYR A 411 -1.75 -0.65 -0.90
CA TYR A 411 -2.67 -1.05 -1.98
C TYR A 411 -2.43 -0.30 -3.30
N ARG A 412 -1.68 0.79 -3.24
CA ARG A 412 -1.29 1.64 -4.37
C ARG A 412 0.10 2.24 -4.12
N ALA A 413 0.67 2.84 -5.17
CA ALA A 413 2.05 3.36 -5.16
C ALA A 413 2.27 4.55 -4.23
N ASP A 414 1.21 5.23 -3.83
CA ASP A 414 1.12 6.35 -2.88
C ASP A 414 -0.08 6.07 -1.95
N ILE A 415 -0.02 6.42 -0.67
CA ILE A 415 -1.02 6.02 0.33
C ILE A 415 -1.21 7.07 1.42
N GLU A 416 -2.46 7.33 1.78
CA GLU A 416 -2.81 7.90 3.08
C GLU A 416 -3.21 6.73 3.99
N LEU A 417 -2.72 6.66 5.23
CA LEU A 417 -2.88 5.43 6.04
C LEU A 417 -4.35 5.07 6.32
N TRP A 418 -5.28 6.02 6.20
CA TRP A 418 -6.71 5.74 6.30
C TRP A 418 -7.22 4.79 5.22
N GLU A 419 -6.51 4.64 4.11
CA GLU A 419 -6.83 3.68 3.04
C GLU A 419 -6.51 2.24 3.42
N GLY A 420 -5.90 2.04 4.60
CA GLY A 420 -5.46 0.74 5.10
C GLY A 420 -4.11 0.33 4.51
N PHE A 421 -3.35 -0.43 5.28
CA PHE A 421 -2.03 -0.91 4.89
C PHE A 421 -1.81 -2.32 5.46
N GLN A 422 -0.76 -2.98 5.01
CA GLN A 422 -0.37 -4.29 5.55
C GLN A 422 1.09 -4.31 5.95
N CYS A 423 1.42 -5.19 6.88
CA CYS A 423 2.80 -5.55 7.19
C CYS A 423 2.96 -7.04 7.05
N ARG A 424 4.04 -7.47 6.41
CA ARG A 424 4.32 -8.86 6.09
C ARG A 424 5.66 -9.28 6.67
N LEU A 425 5.70 -10.53 7.15
CA LEU A 425 6.93 -11.20 7.53
C LEU A 425 7.32 -12.13 6.39
N VAL A 426 8.43 -11.79 5.72
CA VAL A 426 8.93 -12.54 4.56
C VAL A 426 10.22 -13.25 4.97
N ARG A 427 10.26 -14.57 4.83
CA ARG A 427 11.48 -15.35 5.06
C ARG A 427 12.43 -15.29 3.85
N PRO A 428 13.75 -15.10 4.09
CA PRO A 428 14.77 -15.17 3.05
C PRO A 428 14.69 -16.47 2.25
N ARG A 429 15.17 -16.46 1.01
CA ARG A 429 15.16 -17.60 0.08
C ARG A 429 16.04 -18.80 0.50
N ASP A 430 16.76 -18.69 1.62
CA ASP A 430 17.65 -19.74 2.12
C ASP A 430 16.85 -20.97 2.60
N GLU A 431 17.01 -22.09 1.90
CA GLU A 431 16.36 -23.38 2.16
C GLU A 431 16.52 -23.83 3.62
N ARG A 432 17.72 -23.69 4.20
CA ARG A 432 18.01 -24.16 5.56
C ARG A 432 17.20 -23.43 6.63
N ARG A 433 16.73 -22.21 6.34
CA ARG A 433 15.91 -21.40 7.24
C ARG A 433 14.40 -21.60 7.02
N ARG A 434 13.98 -22.17 5.88
CA ARG A 434 12.56 -22.34 5.51
C ARG A 434 11.96 -23.66 5.98
N GLU A 435 12.76 -24.72 6.06
CA GLU A 435 12.28 -26.08 6.39
C GLU A 435 11.80 -26.25 7.84
N ARG A 436 12.10 -25.31 8.74
CA ARG A 436 11.72 -25.42 10.16
C ARG A 436 10.68 -24.38 10.54
N VAL A 437 9.61 -24.83 11.19
CA VAL A 437 8.69 -23.94 11.90
C VAL A 437 9.44 -23.45 13.13
N VAL A 438 9.88 -22.20 13.11
CA VAL A 438 10.55 -21.60 14.26
C VAL A 438 9.59 -20.60 14.91
N LYS A 439 9.13 -20.90 16.14
CA LYS A 439 8.25 -20.02 16.92
C LYS A 439 8.89 -18.65 17.20
N THR A 440 10.21 -18.52 17.08
CA THR A 440 10.95 -17.27 17.27
C THR A 440 10.86 -16.31 16.08
N GLU A 441 10.33 -16.73 14.94
CA GLU A 441 10.18 -15.89 13.75
C GLU A 441 8.70 -15.70 13.41
N ALA A 442 8.05 -14.81 14.15
CA ALA A 442 6.62 -14.57 14.06
C ALA A 442 6.29 -13.08 13.98
N ILE A 443 5.03 -12.78 13.66
CA ILE A 443 4.39 -11.49 13.92
C ILE A 443 3.57 -11.67 15.20
N SER A 444 3.84 -10.86 16.22
CA SER A 444 3.04 -10.74 17.43
C SER A 444 2.21 -9.47 17.34
N PHE A 445 0.91 -9.59 17.58
CA PHE A 445 -0.09 -8.53 17.49
C PHE A 445 -0.86 -8.46 18.81
N SER A 446 -0.73 -7.35 19.53
CA SER A 446 -1.41 -7.08 20.79
C SER A 446 -2.35 -5.88 20.68
N ILE A 447 -3.36 -5.87 21.56
CA ILE A 447 -4.36 -4.80 21.66
C ILE A 447 -4.44 -4.37 23.12
N GLU A 448 -4.06 -3.12 23.37
CA GLU A 448 -4.16 -2.46 24.69
C GLU A 448 -5.39 -1.52 24.75
#